data_AF-A0A1M6FTX4-F1
#
_entry.id   AF-A0A1M6FTX4-F1
#
_cell.length_a   1.000
_cell.length_b   1.000
_cell.length_c   1.000
_cell.angle_alpha   90.00
_cell.angle_beta   90.00
_cell.angle_gamma   90.00
#
_symmetry.space_group_name_H-M   'P 1'
#
loop_
_entity.id
_entity.type
_entity.pdbx_description
1 polymer ?
#
loop_
_entity_poly.entity_id
_entity_poly.type
_entity_poly.pdbx_seq_one_letter_code
_entity_poly.pdbx_strand_id
1 'polypeptide(L)'
;MRVRIDYKTLDPNTKKAIENGQLDKNQLRAINQNISEYVAAKKKGLFMACSIMLIMSVFMIISTIQHTAEEYRSGLLMFSSLIFVIPFLALLAVGWLTLGRIKSQFNNALKKGYPGSYAEFMI
;
A
#
# COMPACT_ATOMS: atom_id res chain seq x y z
N MET A 1 -14.23 -20.62 16.22
CA MET A 1 -14.12 -19.14 16.35
C MET A 1 -13.49 -18.60 15.07
N ARG A 2 -14.25 -17.87 14.22
CA ARG A 2 -13.67 -17.16 13.06
C ARG A 2 -13.08 -15.86 13.58
N VAL A 3 -11.78 -15.85 13.82
CA VAL A 3 -11.05 -14.64 14.19
C VAL A 3 -11.09 -13.72 12.96
N ARG A 4 -11.95 -12.70 12.99
CA ARG A 4 -11.88 -11.59 12.03
C ARG A 4 -10.62 -10.81 12.38
N ILE A 5 -9.55 -11.03 11.61
CA ILE A 5 -8.30 -10.28 11.77
C ILE A 5 -8.50 -8.97 11.01
N ASP A 6 -9.05 -8.00 11.71
CA ASP A 6 -9.27 -6.65 11.20
C ASP A 6 -8.13 -5.75 11.66
N TYR A 7 -6.97 -5.79 10.97
CA TYR A 7 -5.87 -4.92 11.37
C TYR A 7 -5.04 -4.43 10.19
N LYS A 8 -4.78 -3.11 10.19
CA LYS A 8 -3.78 -2.42 9.38
C LYS A 8 -2.33 -2.87 9.70
N THR A 9 -2.14 -3.86 10.58
CA THR A 9 -0.88 -4.37 11.14
C THR A 9 -1.09 -5.83 11.57
N LEU A 10 -0.07 -6.69 11.57
CA LEU A 10 -0.21 -7.99 12.26
C LEU A 10 -0.53 -7.75 13.74
N ASP A 11 -1.60 -8.35 14.26
CA ASP A 11 -1.88 -8.32 15.69
C ASP A 11 -0.66 -8.84 16.48
N PRO A 12 -0.24 -8.20 17.58
CA PRO A 12 0.94 -8.62 18.33
C PRO A 12 0.87 -10.08 18.78
N ASN A 13 -0.32 -10.61 19.06
CA ASN A 13 -0.47 -12.01 19.47
C ASN A 13 -0.29 -12.95 18.27
N THR A 14 -0.85 -12.61 17.11
CA THR A 14 -0.63 -13.38 15.87
C THR A 14 0.84 -13.37 15.47
N LYS A 15 1.52 -12.22 15.58
CA LYS A 15 2.96 -12.12 15.32
C LYS A 15 3.76 -13.04 16.25
N LYS A 16 3.48 -13.01 17.55
CA LYS A 16 4.14 -13.88 18.54
C LYS A 16 3.86 -15.35 18.27
N ALA A 17 2.62 -15.71 17.92
CA ALA A 17 2.25 -17.09 17.59
C ALA A 17 3.01 -17.61 16.36
N ILE A 18 3.21 -16.76 15.34
CA ILE A 18 4.05 -17.08 14.18
C ILE A 18 5.52 -17.21 14.60
N GLU A 19 6.07 -16.24 15.32
CA GLU A 19 7.48 -16.25 15.77
C GLU A 19 7.82 -17.47 16.63
N ASN A 20 6.85 -17.96 17.43
CA ASN A 20 7.00 -19.11 18.32
C ASN A 20 6.69 -20.47 17.65
N GLY A 21 6.32 -20.48 16.35
CA GLY A 21 6.00 -21.74 15.65
C GLY A 21 4.73 -22.44 16.14
N GLN A 22 3.80 -21.71 16.76
CA GLN A 22 2.63 -22.28 17.46
C GLN A 22 1.41 -22.53 16.55
N LEU A 23 1.49 -22.15 15.28
CA LEU A 23 0.42 -22.27 14.30
C LEU A 23 0.59 -23.52 13.43
N ASP A 24 -0.54 -24.14 13.08
CA ASP A 24 -0.55 -25.19 12.06
C ASP A 24 -0.39 -24.60 10.65
N LYS A 25 0.08 -25.41 9.68
CA LYS A 25 0.24 -25.00 8.27
C LYS A 25 -1.04 -24.40 7.69
N ASN A 26 -2.20 -24.95 8.03
CA ASN A 26 -3.49 -24.45 7.56
C ASN A 26 -3.80 -23.04 8.09
N GLN A 27 -3.45 -22.76 9.36
CA GLN A 27 -3.61 -21.45 9.98
C GLN A 27 -2.63 -20.44 9.38
N LEU A 28 -1.38 -20.86 9.13
CA LEU A 28 -0.37 -20.04 8.48
C LEU A 28 -0.80 -19.62 7.06
N ARG A 29 -1.36 -20.56 6.30
CA ARG A 29 -1.88 -20.33 4.94
C ARG A 29 -3.04 -19.35 4.94
N ALA A 30 -3.97 -19.48 5.89
CA ALA A 30 -5.08 -18.55 6.05
C ALA A 30 -4.61 -17.13 6.39
N ILE A 31 -3.58 -16.99 7.25
CA ILE A 31 -3.00 -15.68 7.58
C ILE A 31 -2.28 -15.09 6.37
N ASN A 32 -1.49 -15.88 5.64
CA ASN A 32 -0.84 -15.42 4.41
C ASN A 32 -1.89 -14.92 3.41
N GLN A 33 -2.93 -15.71 3.15
CA GLN A 33 -3.98 -15.34 2.21
C GLN A 33 -4.67 -14.04 2.61
N ASN A 34 -5.03 -13.88 3.89
CA ASN A 34 -5.62 -12.64 4.40
C ASN A 34 -4.70 -11.42 4.21
N ILE A 35 -3.40 -11.55 4.50
CA ILE A 35 -2.44 -10.47 4.31
C ILE A 35 -2.28 -10.14 2.82
N SER A 36 -2.18 -11.16 1.98
CA SER A 36 -2.07 -11.01 0.52
C SER A 36 -3.30 -10.33 -0.07
N GLU A 37 -4.51 -10.75 0.31
CA GLU A 37 -5.77 -10.14 -0.12
C GLU A 37 -5.89 -8.69 0.36
N TYR A 38 -5.52 -8.42 1.61
CA TYR A 38 -5.50 -7.06 2.15
C TYR A 38 -4.53 -6.15 1.37
N VAL A 39 -3.30 -6.63 1.14
CA VAL A 39 -2.28 -5.90 0.38
C VAL A 39 -2.75 -5.67 -1.06
N ALA A 40 -3.34 -6.67 -1.71
CA ALA A 40 -3.84 -6.57 -3.07
C ALA A 40 -4.99 -5.54 -3.18
N ALA A 41 -5.94 -5.58 -2.25
CA ALA A 41 -7.05 -4.62 -2.20
C ALA A 41 -6.56 -3.19 -1.98
N LYS A 42 -5.61 -2.99 -1.06
CA LYS A 42 -5.00 -1.67 -0.81
C LYS A 42 -4.18 -1.18 -1.99
N LYS A 43 -3.40 -2.06 -2.64
CA LYS A 43 -2.66 -1.74 -3.87
C LYS A 43 -3.62 -1.31 -4.98
N LYS A 44 -4.74 -2.00 -5.18
CA LYS A 44 -5.77 -1.62 -6.15
C LYS A 44 -6.38 -0.24 -5.84
N GLY A 45 -6.70 0.03 -4.59
CA GLY A 45 -7.19 1.34 -4.16
C GLY A 45 -6.16 2.46 -4.41
N LEU A 46 -4.87 2.20 -4.15
CA LEU A 46 -3.78 3.12 -4.45
C LEU A 46 -3.66 3.40 -5.96
N PHE A 47 -3.69 2.35 -6.79
CA PHE A 47 -3.69 2.51 -8.25
C PHE A 47 -4.89 3.34 -8.73
N MET A 48 -6.07 3.09 -8.18
CA MET A 48 -7.28 3.85 -8.54
C MET A 48 -7.14 5.33 -8.15
N ALA A 49 -6.63 5.63 -6.96
CA ALA A 49 -6.36 7.00 -6.54
C ALA A 49 -5.32 7.69 -7.43
N CYS A 50 -4.23 6.98 -7.80
CA CYS A 50 -3.24 7.49 -8.74
C CYS A 50 -3.84 7.78 -10.12
N SER A 51 -4.67 6.88 -10.65
CA SER A 51 -5.34 7.08 -11.94
C SER A 51 -6.27 8.30 -11.93
N ILE A 52 -7.06 8.47 -10.85
CA ILE A 52 -7.95 9.65 -10.71
C ILE A 52 -7.13 10.93 -10.65
N MET A 53 -6.05 10.98 -9.85
CA MET A 53 -5.17 12.16 -9.79
C MET A 53 -4.55 12.48 -11.15
N LEU A 54 -4.12 11.46 -11.90
CA LEU A 54 -3.53 11.64 -13.23
C LEU A 54 -4.56 12.17 -14.23
N ILE A 55 -5.80 11.68 -14.18
CA ILE A 55 -6.88 12.21 -15.01
C ILE A 55 -7.14 13.68 -14.65
N MET A 56 -7.30 13.99 -13.36
CA MET A 56 -7.54 15.35 -12.89
C MET A 56 -6.41 16.32 -13.26
N SER A 57 -5.15 15.89 -13.16
CA SER A 57 -4.01 16.72 -13.53
C SER A 57 -3.99 17.04 -15.02
N VAL A 58 -4.30 16.06 -15.88
CA VAL A 58 -4.41 16.27 -17.33
C VAL A 58 -5.51 17.27 -17.66
N PHE A 59 -6.70 17.14 -17.07
CA PHE A 59 -7.81 18.08 -17.29
C PHE A 59 -7.45 19.51 -16.84
N MET A 60 -6.80 19.65 -15.68
CA MET A 60 -6.33 20.95 -15.19
C MET A 60 -5.27 21.57 -16.10
N ILE A 61 -4.33 20.79 -16.62
CA ILE A 61 -3.31 21.29 -17.55
C ILE A 61 -3.97 21.79 -18.84
N ILE A 62 -4.90 21.01 -19.42
CA ILE A 62 -5.64 21.40 -20.63
C ILE A 62 -6.44 22.68 -20.39
N SER A 63 -7.16 22.76 -19.27
CA SER A 63 -7.95 23.94 -18.90
C SER A 63 -7.07 25.18 -18.73
N THR A 64 -5.92 25.03 -18.05
CA THR A 64 -4.95 26.12 -17.85
C THR A 64 -4.39 26.62 -19.18
N ILE A 65 -4.10 25.72 -20.12
CA ILE A 65 -3.62 26.10 -21.45
C ILE A 65 -4.73 26.84 -22.21
N GLN A 66 -5.97 26.37 -22.19
CA GLN A 66 -7.05 26.96 -22.98
C GLN A 66 -7.59 28.30 -22.45
N HIS A 67 -7.56 28.53 -21.14
CA HIS A 67 -8.25 29.65 -20.51
C HIS A 67 -7.35 30.70 -19.84
N THR A 68 -6.02 30.55 -19.91
CA THR A 68 -5.08 31.48 -19.26
C THR A 68 -4.33 32.32 -20.29
N ALA A 69 -4.25 33.63 -20.04
CA ALA A 69 -3.41 34.54 -20.80
C ALA A 69 -1.92 34.14 -20.71
N GLU A 70 -1.15 34.34 -21.79
CA GLU A 70 0.24 33.85 -21.87
C GLU A 70 1.15 34.35 -20.76
N GLU A 71 0.96 35.60 -20.31
CA GLU A 71 1.70 36.25 -19.22
C GLU A 71 1.70 35.43 -17.91
N TYR A 72 0.58 34.76 -17.60
CA TYR A 72 0.39 34.03 -16.34
C TYR A 72 0.49 32.52 -16.49
N ARG A 73 0.51 32.01 -17.74
CA ARG A 73 0.40 30.58 -18.05
C ARG A 73 1.52 29.76 -17.43
N SER A 74 2.77 30.24 -17.48
CA SER A 74 3.94 29.52 -16.94
C SER A 74 3.89 29.39 -15.42
N GLY A 75 3.58 30.48 -14.71
CA GLY A 75 3.45 30.49 -13.25
C GLY A 75 2.29 29.61 -12.76
N LEU A 76 1.14 29.67 -13.43
CA LEU A 76 -0.02 28.84 -13.12
C LEU A 76 0.24 27.35 -13.38
N LEU A 77 0.91 26.98 -14.48
CA LEU A 77 1.30 25.60 -14.76
C LEU A 77 2.29 25.06 -13.71
N MET A 78 3.27 25.87 -13.31
CA MET A 78 4.24 25.49 -12.28
C MET A 78 3.54 25.28 -10.92
N PHE A 79 2.64 26.18 -10.52
CA PHE A 79 1.92 26.07 -9.26
C PHE A 79 0.94 24.89 -9.25
N SER A 80 0.18 24.70 -10.34
CA SER A 80 -0.74 23.57 -10.47
C SER A 80 0.01 22.23 -10.51
N SER A 81 1.19 22.15 -11.13
CA SER A 81 2.01 20.93 -11.09
C SER A 81 2.40 20.54 -9.66
N LEU A 82 2.77 21.51 -8.79
CA LEU A 82 3.11 21.24 -7.39
C LEU A 82 1.92 20.70 -6.59
N ILE A 83 0.71 21.22 -6.85
CA ILE A 83 -0.53 20.76 -6.22
C ILE A 83 -0.80 19.28 -6.50
N PHE A 84 -0.39 18.76 -7.65
CA PHE A 84 -0.58 17.34 -7.98
C PHE A 84 0.63 16.48 -7.59
N VAL A 85 1.86 16.97 -7.77
CA VAL A 85 3.08 16.20 -7.50
C VAL A 85 3.25 15.90 -6.01
N ILE A 86 3.00 16.87 -5.12
CA ILE A 86 3.17 16.69 -3.67
C ILE A 86 2.24 15.59 -3.11
N PRO A 87 0.90 15.65 -3.31
CA PRO A 87 0.02 14.61 -2.82
C PRO A 87 0.22 13.27 -3.54
N PHE A 88 0.65 13.28 -4.81
CA PHE A 88 1.02 12.05 -5.52
C PHE A 88 2.19 11.33 -4.83
N LEU A 89 3.26 12.07 -4.51
CA LEU A 89 4.41 11.53 -3.77
C LEU A 89 4.00 11.07 -2.37
N ALA A 90 3.15 11.82 -1.67
CA ALA A 90 2.64 11.43 -0.35
C ALA A 90 1.84 10.12 -0.41
N LEU A 91 0.98 9.95 -1.42
CA LEU A 91 0.22 8.71 -1.62
C LEU A 91 1.14 7.52 -1.87
N LEU A 92 2.15 7.67 -2.74
CA LEU A 92 3.14 6.63 -2.98
C LEU A 92 3.92 6.28 -1.71
N ALA A 93 4.36 7.27 -0.94
CA ALA A 93 5.09 7.07 0.31
C ALA A 93 4.24 6.34 1.36
N VAL A 94 2.98 6.74 1.55
CA VAL A 94 2.06 6.09 2.49
C VAL A 94 1.76 4.66 2.04
N GLY A 95 1.51 4.45 0.74
CA GLY A 95 1.30 3.12 0.18
C GLY A 95 2.50 2.20 0.39
N TRP A 96 3.70 2.70 0.11
CA TRP A 96 4.95 1.95 0.28
C TRP A 96 5.21 1.61 1.76
N LEU A 97 5.09 2.60 2.65
CA LEU A 97 5.33 2.42 4.08
C LEU A 97 4.33 1.44 4.71
N THR A 98 3.04 1.55 4.37
CA THR A 98 2.01 0.69 4.97
C THR A 98 2.07 -0.73 4.44
N LEU A 99 2.18 -0.93 3.12
CA LEU A 99 2.23 -2.26 2.52
C LEU A 99 3.56 -2.97 2.79
N GLY A 100 4.68 -2.24 2.67
CA GLY A 100 6.00 -2.77 2.94
C GLY A 100 6.18 -3.18 4.41
N ARG A 101 5.63 -2.41 5.35
CA ARG A 101 5.71 -2.72 6.79
C ARG A 101 4.97 -4.00 7.15
N ILE A 102 3.75 -4.22 6.62
CA ILE A 102 2.99 -5.44 6.91
C ILE A 102 3.72 -6.67 6.35
N LYS A 103 4.16 -6.63 5.08
CA LYS A 103 4.94 -7.72 4.46
C LYS A 103 6.22 -8.02 5.24
N SER A 104 6.99 -6.97 5.57
CA SER A 104 8.24 -7.12 6.33
C SER A 104 7.99 -7.72 7.72
N GLN A 105 6.95 -7.27 8.42
CA GLN A 105 6.58 -7.82 9.74
C GLN A 105 6.20 -9.30 9.65
N PHE A 106 5.43 -9.69 8.63
CA PHE A 106 5.03 -11.07 8.41
C PHE A 106 6.24 -11.95 8.06
N ASN A 107 7.03 -11.57 7.07
CA ASN A 107 8.20 -12.33 6.63
C ASN A 107 9.25 -12.47 7.75
N ASN A 108 9.49 -11.42 8.53
CA ASN A 108 10.41 -11.48 9.67
C ASN A 108 9.91 -12.44 10.76
N ALA A 109 8.59 -12.49 11.01
CA ALA A 109 8.01 -13.43 11.95
C ALA A 109 8.12 -14.88 11.44
N LEU A 110 7.81 -15.08 10.17
CA LEU A 110 7.89 -16.36 9.47
C LEU A 110 9.31 -16.94 9.47
N LYS A 111 10.31 -16.09 9.23
CA LYS A 111 11.72 -16.48 9.22
C LYS A 111 12.19 -17.01 10.59
N LYS A 112 11.60 -16.51 11.68
CA LYS A 112 11.94 -16.95 13.05
C LYS A 112 11.26 -18.26 13.43
N GLY A 113 9.94 -18.36 13.23
CA GLY A 113 9.19 -19.53 13.71
C GLY A 113 9.14 -20.72 12.73
N TYR A 114 9.31 -20.47 11.42
CA TYR A 114 9.19 -21.50 10.38
C TYR A 114 10.32 -21.41 9.34
N PRO A 115 11.60 -21.52 9.74
CA PRO A 115 12.73 -21.37 8.81
C PRO A 115 12.68 -22.38 7.65
N GLY A 116 12.22 -23.61 7.90
CA GLY A 116 12.12 -24.67 6.88
C GLY A 116 10.96 -24.52 5.88
N SER A 117 9.96 -23.69 6.17
CA SER A 117 8.82 -23.42 5.28
C SER A 117 8.72 -21.93 4.88
N TYR A 118 9.76 -21.14 5.20
CA TYR A 118 9.82 -19.72 4.90
C TYR A 118 9.60 -19.42 3.41
N ALA A 119 10.28 -20.16 2.52
CA ALA A 119 10.17 -19.97 1.08
C ALA A 119 8.77 -20.31 0.53
N GLU A 120 8.01 -21.16 1.21
CA GLU A 120 6.66 -21.57 0.81
C GLU A 120 5.61 -20.50 1.13
N PHE A 121 5.84 -19.70 2.19
CA PHE A 121 4.84 -18.77 2.73
C PHE A 121 5.27 -17.30 2.75
N MET A 122 6.42 -16.92 2.19
CA MET A 122 6.84 -15.52 2.10
C MET A 122 5.99 -14.69 1.11
N ILE A 123 5.80 -13.39 1.41
CA ILE A 123 4.95 -12.44 0.64
C ILE A 123 5.75 -11.21 0.17
#